data_AF-A0A0G9GZ52-F1
#
_entry.id   AF-A0A0G9GZ52-F1
#
_cell.length_a   1.000
_cell.length_b   1.000
_cell.length_c   1.000
_cell.angle_alpha   90.00
_cell.angle_beta   90.00
_cell.angle_gamma   90.00
#
_symmetry.space_group_name_H-M   'P 1'
#
loop_
_entity.id
_entity.type
_entity.pdbx_description
1 polymer ?
#
loop_
_entity_poly.entity_id
_entity_poly.type
_entity_poly.pdbx_seq_one_letter_code
_entity_poly.pdbx_strand_id
1 'polypeptide(L)'
;MIFAVFLVAPHDVKTEHVEEAPELLERDGVLFSLRGGPRQPQTTDRVWDPVAVYAPDELSEEEFQDLFELNRPGVPELNLRY
;
A
#
# COMPACT_ATOMS: atom_id res chain seq x y z
N MET A 1 -3.29 -11.47 -8.98
CA MET A 1 -4.04 -10.78 -7.92
C MET A 1 -3.03 -9.95 -7.15
N ILE A 2 -3.30 -8.69 -6.90
CA ILE A 2 -2.37 -7.72 -6.29
C ILE A 2 -2.89 -7.42 -4.89
N PHE A 3 -2.03 -7.48 -3.89
CA PHE A 3 -2.32 -7.06 -2.53
C PHE A 3 -2.20 -5.55 -2.42
N ALA A 4 -3.32 -4.84 -2.42
CA ALA A 4 -3.37 -3.39 -2.28
C ALA A 4 -3.51 -3.01 -0.80
N VAL A 5 -2.58 -2.17 -0.34
CA VAL A 5 -2.50 -1.61 1.01
C VAL A 5 -2.86 -0.14 0.94
N PHE A 6 -3.97 0.25 1.54
CA PHE A 6 -4.45 1.63 1.60
C PHE A 6 -4.14 2.20 2.97
N LEU A 7 -3.20 3.15 3.01
CA LEU A 7 -2.84 3.90 4.20
C LEU A 7 -3.87 5.03 4.40
N VAL A 8 -4.90 4.79 5.22
CA VAL A 8 -5.99 5.75 5.43
C VAL A 8 -5.61 6.77 6.51
N ALA A 9 -5.05 6.28 7.62
CA ALA A 9 -4.62 7.11 8.74
C ALA A 9 -3.48 6.45 9.54
N PRO A 10 -2.90 7.14 10.54
CA PRO A 10 -1.91 6.53 11.42
C PRO A 10 -2.51 5.32 12.14
N HIS A 11 -1.91 4.14 11.95
CA HIS A 11 -2.40 2.85 12.45
C HIS A 11 -3.77 2.41 11.88
N ASP A 12 -4.28 3.09 10.84
CA ASP A 12 -5.50 2.72 10.13
C ASP A 12 -5.17 2.38 8.68
N VAL A 13 -5.13 1.08 8.40
CA VAL A 13 -4.78 0.53 7.10
C VAL A 13 -5.89 -0.38 6.63
N LYS A 14 -6.34 -0.20 5.39
CA LYS A 14 -7.21 -1.15 4.71
C LYS A 14 -6.39 -1.98 3.73
N THR A 15 -6.60 -3.29 3.70
CA THR A 15 -5.96 -4.18 2.74
C THR A 15 -7.01 -4.92 1.92
N GLU A 16 -6.79 -5.02 0.62
CA GLU A 16 -7.64 -5.83 -0.25
C GLU A 16 -6.83 -6.48 -1.37
N HIS A 17 -7.43 -7.47 -2.01
CA HIS A 17 -6.89 -8.05 -3.23
C HIS A 17 -7.58 -7.45 -4.45
N VAL A 18 -6.82 -6.77 -5.30
CA VAL A 18 -7.29 -6.17 -6.56
C VAL A 18 -6.74 -6.94 -7.76
N GLU A 19 -7.44 -6.88 -8.89
CA GLU A 19 -6.94 -7.47 -10.14
C GLU A 19 -5.88 -6.57 -10.80
N GLU A 20 -6.08 -5.26 -10.68
CA GLU A 20 -5.23 -4.22 -11.28
C GLU A 20 -4.93 -3.14 -10.24
N ALA A 21 -3.73 -2.54 -10.33
CA ALA A 21 -3.30 -1.46 -9.45
C ALA A 21 -3.19 -0.15 -10.26
N PRO A 22 -4.31 0.56 -10.50
CA PRO A 22 -4.28 1.84 -11.19
C PRO A 22 -3.52 2.91 -10.39
N GLU A 23 -2.98 3.92 -11.05
CA GLU A 23 -2.22 4.99 -10.39
C GLU A 23 -3.08 5.85 -9.45
N LEU A 24 -4.40 5.91 -9.71
CA LEU A 24 -5.39 6.68 -8.97
C LEU A 24 -6.64 5.83 -8.77
N LEU A 25 -7.16 5.80 -7.54
CA LEU A 25 -8.34 5.04 -7.15
C LEU A 25 -9.18 5.87 -6.17
N GLU A 26 -10.45 6.08 -6.48
CA GLU A 26 -11.39 6.71 -5.54
C GLU A 26 -12.04 5.65 -4.63
N ARG A 27 -12.01 5.88 -3.32
CA ARG A 27 -12.61 4.99 -2.33
C ARG A 27 -13.23 5.75 -1.17
N ASP A 28 -14.46 5.42 -0.82
CA ASP A 28 -15.19 6.06 0.28
C ASP A 28 -15.24 7.62 0.16
N GLY A 29 -15.18 8.15 -1.07
CA GLY A 29 -15.12 9.59 -1.35
C GLY A 29 -13.73 10.22 -1.17
N VAL A 30 -12.69 9.43 -0.93
CA VAL A 30 -11.29 9.85 -0.84
C VAL A 30 -10.53 9.33 -2.05
N LEU A 31 -9.73 10.20 -2.67
CA LEU A 31 -8.88 9.84 -3.78
C LEU A 31 -7.56 9.28 -3.25
N PHE A 32 -7.22 8.06 -3.62
CA PHE A 32 -5.97 7.40 -3.28
C PHE A 32 -5.06 7.32 -4.51
N SER A 33 -3.82 7.74 -4.34
CA SER A 33 -2.79 7.63 -5.36
C SER A 33 -1.82 6.50 -5.01
N LEU A 34 -1.36 5.80 -6.04
CA LEU A 34 -0.37 4.73 -5.94
C LEU A 34 0.97 5.35 -5.56
N ARG A 35 1.41 5.15 -4.32
CA ARG A 35 2.68 5.67 -3.81
C ARG A 35 3.82 4.67 -3.91
N GLY A 36 3.51 3.38 -3.98
CA GLY A 36 4.51 2.34 -4.16
C GLY A 36 3.93 1.05 -4.73
N GLY A 37 4.72 0.33 -5.53
CA GLY A 37 4.24 -0.91 -6.17
C GLY A 37 3.46 -0.68 -7.47
N PRO A 38 2.82 -1.71 -8.03
CA PRO A 38 2.83 -3.10 -7.59
C PRO A 38 4.21 -3.74 -7.76
N ARG A 39 4.85 -4.13 -6.65
CA ARG A 39 6.15 -4.85 -6.70
C ARG A 39 5.95 -6.25 -6.18
N GLN A 40 6.53 -7.24 -6.86
CA GLN A 40 6.50 -8.62 -6.40
C GLN A 40 7.60 -8.81 -5.35
N PRO A 41 7.26 -9.21 -4.11
CA PRO A 41 8.27 -9.51 -3.12
C PRO A 41 9.13 -10.71 -3.52
N GLN A 42 10.38 -10.73 -3.09
CA GLN A 42 11.24 -11.88 -3.21
C GLN A 42 10.60 -13.08 -2.50
N THR A 43 10.64 -14.23 -3.17
CA THR A 43 10.09 -15.48 -2.67
C THR A 43 10.94 -15.97 -1.50
N THR A 44 10.55 -15.64 -0.28
CA THR A 44 11.18 -16.18 0.94
C THR A 44 10.56 -17.54 1.27
N ASP A 45 9.47 -17.57 2.04
CA ASP A 45 8.86 -18.81 2.54
C ASP A 45 7.59 -19.24 1.77
N ARG A 46 7.06 -18.36 0.92
CA ARG A 46 5.89 -18.60 0.07
C ARG A 46 5.92 -17.69 -1.15
N VAL A 47 5.12 -18.04 -2.16
CA VAL A 47 4.83 -17.12 -3.27
C VAL A 47 3.98 -15.98 -2.71
N TRP A 48 4.50 -14.76 -2.80
CA TRP A 48 3.77 -13.56 -2.43
C TRP A 48 3.11 -12.95 -3.66
N ASP A 49 1.88 -12.47 -3.48
CA ASP A 49 1.23 -11.61 -4.45
C ASP A 49 1.98 -10.27 -4.56
N PRO A 50 1.96 -9.60 -5.73
CA PRO A 50 2.49 -8.25 -5.87
C PRO A 50 1.82 -7.31 -4.88
N VAL A 51 2.59 -6.47 -4.20
CA VAL A 51 2.08 -5.53 -3.21
C VAL A 51 2.07 -4.13 -3.81
N ALA A 52 0.91 -3.47 -3.75
CA ALA A 52 0.71 -2.08 -4.11
C ALA A 52 0.34 -1.28 -2.85
N VAL A 53 0.84 -0.06 -2.74
CA VAL A 53 0.67 0.83 -1.60
C VAL A 53 0.04 2.12 -2.08
N TYR A 54 -1.11 2.41 -1.51
CA TYR A 54 -1.94 3.57 -1.80
C TYR A 54 -1.99 4.47 -0.58
N ALA A 55 -2.00 5.77 -0.82
CA ALA A 55 -2.25 6.78 0.20
C ALA A 55 -3.08 7.93 -0.40
N PRO A 56 -3.78 8.72 0.41
CA PRO A 56 -4.56 9.85 -0.08
C PRO A 56 -3.73 10.76 -1.01
N ASP A 57 -4.31 11.15 -2.13
CA ASP A 57 -3.64 11.99 -3.15
C ASP A 57 -3.24 13.34 -2.58
N GLU A 58 -4.02 13.85 -1.63
CA GLU A 58 -3.78 15.10 -0.90
C GLU A 58 -2.50 15.09 -0.06
N LEU A 59 -1.93 13.92 0.25
CA LEU A 59 -0.68 13.82 1.00
C LEU A 59 0.53 14.19 0.14
N SER A 60 1.46 14.93 0.73
CA SER A 60 2.79 15.10 0.16
C SER A 60 3.61 13.82 0.30
N GLU A 61 4.76 13.76 -0.37
CA GLU A 61 5.71 12.65 -0.23
C GLU A 61 6.22 12.50 1.21
N GLU A 62 6.45 13.62 1.91
CA GLU A 62 6.88 13.63 3.31
C GLU A 62 5.81 13.06 4.25
N GLU A 63 4.56 13.54 4.13
CA GLU A 63 3.45 13.04 4.95
C GLU A 63 3.17 11.56 4.67
N PHE A 64 3.27 11.14 3.40
CA PHE A 64 3.18 9.73 3.03
C PHE A 64 4.29 8.91 3.70
N GLN A 65 5.53 9.40 3.70
CA GLN A 65 6.67 8.67 4.26
C GLN A 65 6.50 8.47 5.77
N ASP A 66 6.11 9.52 6.50
CA ASP A 66 5.77 9.43 7.93
C ASP A 66 4.63 8.43 8.17
N LEU A 67 3.56 8.53 7.38
CA LEU A 67 2.41 7.63 7.49
C LEU A 67 2.78 6.17 7.18
N PHE A 68 3.64 5.96 6.18
CA PHE A 68 4.16 4.66 5.79
C PHE A 68 4.97 4.05 6.93
N GLU A 69 5.89 4.81 7.52
CA GLU A 69 6.73 4.33 8.63
C GLU A 69 5.91 3.99 9.89
N LEU A 70 4.87 4.79 10.19
CA LEU A 70 3.95 4.53 11.30
C LEU A 70 3.15 3.24 11.13
N ASN A 71 2.74 2.93 9.89
CA ASN A 71 1.92 1.77 9.56
C ASN A 71 2.73 0.51 9.24
N ARG A 72 3.97 0.66 8.77
CA ARG A 72 4.90 -0.41 8.44
C ARG A 72 4.96 -1.52 9.50
N PRO A 73 5.08 -1.26 10.82
CA PRO A 73 5.12 -2.36 11.81
C PRO A 73 3.81 -3.15 11.91
N GLY A 74 2.68 -2.58 11.51
CA GLY A 74 1.36 -3.24 11.54
C GLY A 74 1.03 -4.05 10.27
N VAL A 75 1.79 -3.87 9.19
CA VAL A 75 1.53 -4.51 7.89
C VAL A 75 2.74 -5.36 7.47
N PRO A 76 2.68 -6.69 7.62
CA PRO A 76 3.78 -7.59 7.24
C PRO A 76 4.24 -7.42 5.80
N GLU A 77 3.31 -7.16 4.88
CA GLU A 77 3.54 -7.00 3.44
C GLU A 77 4.44 -5.79 3.10
N LEU A 78 4.43 -4.75 3.95
CA LEU A 78 5.31 -3.59 3.82
C LEU A 78 6.75 -3.87 4.28
N ASN A 79 6.97 -4.95 5.02
CA ASN A 79 8.29 -5.38 5.47
C ASN A 79 8.92 -6.44 4.58
N LEU A 80 8.25 -6.82 3.50
CA LEU A 80 8.78 -7.80 2.58
C LEU A 80 9.99 -7.24 1.85
N ARG A 81 10.90 -8.14 1.49
CA ARG A 81 12.07 -7.80 0.69
C ARG A 81 11.66 -7.83 -0.77
N TYR A 82 11.97 -6.76 -1.50
CA TYR A 82 11.75 -6.62 -2.93
C TYR A 82 13.09 -6.71 -3.65
#